data_AF-A0A925PWI2-F1
#
_entry.id   AF-A0A925PWI2-F1
#
_cell.length_a   1.000
_cell.length_b   1.000
_cell.length_c   1.000
_cell.angle_alpha   90.00
_cell.angle_beta   90.00
_cell.angle_gamma   90.00
#
_symmetry.space_group_name_H-M   'P 1'
#
loop_
_entity.id
_entity.type
_entity.pdbx_description
1 polymer ?
#
loop_
_entity_poly.entity_id
_entity_poly.type
_entity_poly.pdbx_seq_one_letter_code
_entity_poly.pdbx_strand_id
1 'polypeptide(L)' 'GAGFDLATVREVIRLIRKSEYKRRQAPPGVRITPRAFGKDWRYPITSAFGARG' A
#
# COMPACT_ATOMS: atom_id res chain seq x y z
N GLY A 1 19.21 15.76 -5.62
CA GLY A 1 19.08 14.35 -6.09
C GLY A 1 17.90 14.28 -7.02
N ALA A 2 18.04 13.62 -8.17
CA ALA A 2 16.93 13.48 -9.11
C ALA A 2 15.79 12.69 -8.45
N GLY A 3 14.55 13.19 -8.59
CA GLY A 3 13.35 12.50 -8.09
C GLY A 3 13.03 11.24 -8.92
N PHE A 4 12.09 10.43 -8.43
CA PHE A 4 11.59 9.28 -9.17
C PHE A 4 10.66 9.71 -10.31
N ASP A 5 10.65 8.92 -11.39
CA ASP A 5 9.71 9.11 -12.50
C ASP A 5 8.25 8.98 -12.02
N LEU A 6 7.40 9.90 -12.49
CA LEU A 6 6.01 10.02 -12.07
C LEU A 6 5.18 8.80 -12.48
N ALA A 7 5.44 8.21 -13.65
CA ALA A 7 4.72 7.02 -14.10
C ALA A 7 5.02 5.84 -13.18
N THR A 8 6.30 5.68 -12.81
CA THR A 8 6.76 4.68 -11.85
C THR A 8 6.09 4.83 -10.48
N VAL A 9 6.05 6.05 -9.93
CA VAL A 9 5.40 6.32 -8.62
C VAL A 9 3.91 5.97 -8.64
N ARG A 10 3.19 6.36 -9.70
CA ARG A 10 1.76 6.07 -9.87
C ARG A 10 1.49 4.58 -9.93
N GLU A 11 2.32 3.83 -10.66
CA GLU A 11 2.19 2.38 -10.79
C GLU A 11 2.40 1.68 -9.45
N VAL A 12 3.45 2.05 -8.71
CA VAL A 12 3.74 1.49 -7.37
C VAL A 12 2.57 1.74 -6.41
N ILE A 13 2.03 2.97 -6.38
CA ILE A 13 0.87 3.30 -5.53
C ILE A 13 -0.34 2.43 -5.90
N ARG A 14 -0.62 2.25 -7.19
CA ARG A 14 -1.72 1.43 -7.68
C ARG A 14 -1.56 -0.04 -7.26
N LEU A 15 -0.36 -0.59 -7.38
CA LEU A 15 -0.05 -1.97 -6.97
C LEU A 15 -0.18 -2.17 -5.46
N ILE A 16 0.27 -1.20 -4.66
CA ILE A 16 0.10 -1.22 -3.21
C ILE A 16 -1.38 -1.29 -2.85
N ARG A 17 -2.23 -0.42 -3.44
CA ARG A 17 -3.68 -0.41 -3.18
C ARG A 17 -4.34 -1.75 -3.55
N LYS A 18 -4.06 -2.28 -4.74
CA LYS A 18 -4.63 -3.57 -5.18
C LYS A 18 -4.19 -4.75 -4.32
N SER A 19 -3.03 -4.67 -3.69
CA SER A 19 -2.49 -5.77 -2.87
C SER A 19 -2.96 -5.76 -1.41
N GLU A 20 -3.77 -4.77 -1.01
CA GLU A 20 -4.24 -4.65 0.39
C GLU A 20 -5.05 -5.87 0.84
N TYR A 21 -5.90 -6.42 -0.03
CA TYR A 21 -6.68 -7.62 0.30
C TYR A 21 -5.79 -8.83 0.59
N LYS A 22 -4.70 -9.00 -0.19
CA LYS A 22 -3.75 -10.11 -0.01
C LYS A 22 -3.02 -10.00 1.32
N ARG A 23 -2.66 -8.79 1.73
CA ARG A 23 -1.96 -8.55 3.00
C ARG A 23 -2.81 -8.83 4.23
N ARG A 24 -4.10 -8.53 4.17
CA ARG A 24 -5.04 -8.84 5.26
C ARG A 24 -5.30 -10.34 5.43
N GLN A 25 -5.13 -11.13 4.37
CA GLN A 25 -5.21 -12.59 4.42
C GLN A 25 -3.87 -13.26 4.79
N ALA A 26 -2.77 -12.52 4.84
CA ALA A 26 -1.46 -13.07 5.18
C ALA A 26 -1.39 -13.40 6.68
N PRO A 27 -0.68 -14.48 7.06
CA PRO A 27 -0.47 -14.82 8.47
C PRO A 27 0.31 -13.71 9.19
N PRO A 28 0.14 -13.56 10.52
CA PRO A 28 0.90 -12.59 11.29
C PRO A 28 2.40 -12.91 11.24
N GLY A 29 3.22 -11.92 10.87
CA GLY A 29 4.68 -12.00 10.83
C GLY A 29 5.34 -11.08 11.85
N VAL A 30 6.61 -11.36 12.18
CA VAL A 30 7.40 -10.53 13.11
C VAL A 30 7.69 -9.17 12.48
N ARG A 31 7.47 -8.09 13.24
CA ARG A 31 7.72 -6.71 12.79
C ARG A 31 9.21 -6.35 12.93
N ILE A 32 9.87 -6.09 11.80
CA ILE A 32 11.29 -5.69 11.75
C ILE A 32 11.45 -4.19 11.43
N THR A 33 10.46 -3.57 10.77
CA THR A 33 10.51 -2.15 10.38
C THR A 33 9.61 -1.27 11.25
N PRO A 34 9.91 0.05 11.37
CA PRO A 34 9.06 1.00 12.10
C PRO A 34 7.63 1.09 11.57
N ARG A 35 7.42 0.84 10.27
CA ARG A 35 6.11 0.81 9.61
C ARG A 35 6.01 -0.45 8.76
N ALA A 36 5.48 -1.52 9.34
CA ALA A 36 5.24 -2.78 8.65
C ALA A 36 3.79 -2.87 8.14
N PHE A 37 3.56 -3.66 7.10
CA PHE A 37 2.25 -3.84 6.48
C PHE A 37 1.27 -4.75 7.27
N GLY A 38 1.35 -4.73 8.61
CA GLY A 38 0.49 -5.47 9.52
C GLY A 38 -0.42 -4.53 10.32
N LYS A 39 -0.34 -4.61 11.66
CA LYS A 39 -1.17 -3.82 12.58
C LYS A 39 -1.11 -2.30 12.34
N ASP A 40 0.02 -1.79 11.87
CA ASP A 40 0.32 -0.36 11.68
C ASP A 40 -0.11 0.18 10.29
N TRP A 41 -0.54 -0.71 9.38
CA TRP A 41 -1.01 -0.35 8.04
C TRP A 41 -2.48 -0.71 7.87
N ARG A 42 -3.37 0.26 8.09
CA ARG A 42 -4.83 0.09 7.97
C ARG A 42 -5.36 0.85 6.78
N TYR A 43 -5.23 0.29 5.58
CA TYR A 43 -5.91 0.83 4.40
C TYR A 43 -7.23 0.06 4.17
N PRO A 44 -8.33 0.71 3.79
CA PRO A 44 -9.56 0.00 3.48
C PRO A 44 -9.38 -0.91 2.25
N ILE A 45 -9.96 -2.12 2.27
CA ILE A 45 -9.95 -3.05 1.12
C ILE A 45 -10.73 -2.44 -0.05
N THR A 46 -11.94 -1.96 0.22
CA THR A 46 -12.72 -1.16 -0.71
C THR A 46 -12.40 0.31 -0.46
N SER A 47 -11.55 0.90 -1.30
CA SER A 47 -11.22 2.33 -1.25
C SER A 47 -11.78 3.03 -2.47
N ALA A 48 -12.69 4.00 -2.28
CA ALA A 48 -13.18 4.90 -3.33
C ALA A 48 -12.29 6.15 -3.51
N PHE A 49 -11.08 6.15 -2.92
CA PHE A 49 -10.15 7.28 -2.98
C PHE A 49 -9.52 7.40 -4.39
N GLY A 50 -10.26 8.05 -5.27
CA GLY A 50 -10.00 8.25 -6.69
C GLY A 50 -11.22 8.72 -7.49
N ALA A 51 -12.43 8.71 -6.92
CA ALA A 51 -13.66 9.11 -7.61
C ALA A 51 -13.97 10.63 -7.59
N ARG A 52 -13.11 11.45 -6.99
CA ARG A 52 -13.16 12.92 -7.15
C ARG A 52 -11.74 13.47 -7.23
N GLY A 53 -11.37 13.83 -8.44
CA GLY A 53 -10.30 14.74 -8.82
C GLY A 53 -10.79 15.44 -10.07
#